data_AF-A0A6J4UZX2-F1
#
_entry.id   AF-A0A6J4UZX2-F1
#
_cell.length_a   1.000
_cell.length_b   1.000
_cell.length_c   1.000
_cell.angle_alpha   90.00
_cell.angle_beta   90.00
_cell.angle_gamma   90.00
#
_symmetry.space_group_name_H-M   'P 1'
#
loop_
_entity.id
_entity.type
_entity.pdbx_description
1 polymer ?
#
loop_
_entity_poly.entity_id
_entity_poly.type
_entity_poly.pdbx_seq_one_letter_code
_entity_poly.pdbx_strand_id
1 'polypeptide(L)'
;MTLDQTRSDPRTRRESSIGPSAALARAVAPASLAVLVPAAVSGYDPPGSGREEKGWRGVGTGSGTETTAPPGSAPAAPTGIGTTGPLPPVNMRPGVGPGMGPGGGQQPVYGRGIVISAVVAALLFGLAITANGDPTGSGVPLAQTTNLLYWGLAMIAIAVAGLGAQFAEQTAALAAAAVGHPRPATAMATAWAVPVVATFAAVMLVATYHNNTMLLLGPLVAFLGVAGALLSRDLLDDAGEATLRTATTIHTLIIHAAAFLALSVVYYNKLSLWIAAPLVGLIGGFLILEALERGGIGPQRRSFYALIGGAVMAEAMLALDWWPTHSWTGGAVLLVCFYLAAGIILARAQRTTLRSRDLIEFGLIGTVAFLVLAVTA
;
A
#
# COMPACT_ATOMS: atom_id res chain seq x y z
N MET A 1 -43.06 36.67 -62.32
CA MET A 1 -41.62 36.64 -62.03
C MET A 1 -41.29 35.20 -61.71
N THR A 2 -40.42 34.63 -62.51
CA THR A 2 -40.49 33.25 -62.98
C THR A 2 -39.22 32.53 -62.52
N LEU A 3 -39.39 31.32 -61.98
CA LEU A 3 -38.45 30.18 -61.90
C LEU A 3 -36.95 30.47 -61.69
N ASP A 4 -36.35 29.88 -60.63
CA ASP A 4 -35.34 28.85 -60.89
C ASP A 4 -35.24 27.84 -59.74
N GLN A 5 -35.34 26.58 -60.12
CA GLN A 5 -35.38 25.38 -59.31
C GLN A 5 -34.42 24.41 -59.99
N THR A 6 -33.16 24.37 -59.56
CA THR A 6 -32.13 23.44 -60.04
C THR A 6 -31.04 23.40 -58.95
N ARG A 7 -30.41 22.29 -58.52
CA ARG A 7 -30.32 20.93 -59.02
C ARG A 7 -29.64 20.10 -57.92
N SER A 8 -30.26 19.00 -57.52
CA SER A 8 -29.65 17.92 -56.77
C SER A 8 -28.69 17.14 -57.67
N ASP A 9 -27.47 16.87 -57.20
CA ASP A 9 -26.56 15.93 -57.88
C ASP A 9 -26.23 14.75 -56.95
N PRO A 10 -26.90 13.60 -57.10
CA PRO A 10 -26.54 12.36 -56.44
C PRO A 10 -25.74 11.48 -57.40
N ARG A 11 -24.58 11.00 -56.92
CA ARG A 11 -23.66 10.00 -57.50
C ARG A 11 -22.44 10.62 -58.16
N THR A 12 -21.29 10.46 -57.50
CA THR A 12 -20.15 9.66 -57.99
C THR A 12 -18.92 9.87 -57.09
N ARG A 13 -18.68 8.97 -56.15
CA ARG A 13 -17.29 8.53 -55.88
C ARG A 13 -17.26 7.15 -55.25
N ARG A 14 -17.15 6.17 -56.16
CA ARG A 14 -16.71 4.79 -55.92
C ARG A 14 -15.33 4.77 -55.26
N GLU A 15 -15.24 3.93 -54.24
CA GLU A 15 -14.28 2.82 -54.11
C GLU A 15 -12.90 2.96 -54.79
N SER A 16 -11.90 3.23 -53.95
CA SER A 16 -10.52 2.71 -54.03
C SER A 16 -9.89 3.05 -52.67
N SER A 17 -9.24 2.19 -51.89
CA SER A 17 -8.59 0.92 -52.16
C SER A 17 -8.36 0.23 -50.82
N ILE A 18 -8.55 -1.08 -50.82
CA ILE A 18 -8.07 -2.00 -49.79
C ILE A 18 -6.53 -1.88 -49.71
N GLY A 19 -6.00 -1.61 -48.52
CA GLY A 19 -4.57 -1.61 -48.18
C GLY A 19 -4.42 -1.71 -46.65
N PRO A 20 -3.44 -2.46 -46.13
CA PRO A 20 -3.62 -3.26 -44.92
C PRO A 20 -3.29 -2.50 -43.63
N SER A 21 -4.28 -2.30 -42.77
CA SER A 21 -4.08 -1.80 -41.39
C SER A 21 -4.48 -2.82 -40.33
N ALA A 22 -4.46 -4.11 -40.68
CA ALA A 22 -4.51 -5.23 -39.72
C ALA A 22 -3.12 -5.57 -39.14
N ALA A 23 -2.12 -4.70 -39.35
CA ALA A 23 -0.72 -4.92 -38.94
C ALA A 23 -0.25 -4.05 -37.75
N LEU A 24 -1.16 -3.43 -36.99
CA LEU A 24 -0.83 -2.66 -35.78
C LEU A 24 -1.56 -3.15 -34.52
N ALA A 25 -2.01 -4.40 -34.54
CA ALA A 25 -2.59 -5.13 -33.39
C ALA A 25 -1.62 -6.17 -32.79
N ARG A 26 -0.35 -6.17 -33.20
CA ARG A 26 0.71 -6.98 -32.59
C ARG A 26 1.88 -6.09 -32.22
N ALA A 27 2.29 -6.21 -30.94
CA ALA A 27 3.47 -5.63 -30.30
C ALA A 27 3.25 -4.39 -29.41
N VAL A 28 2.34 -4.50 -28.44
CA VAL A 28 2.69 -4.10 -27.06
C VAL A 28 2.29 -5.26 -26.16
N ALA A 29 3.08 -6.33 -26.21
CA ALA A 29 3.21 -7.16 -25.03
C ALA A 29 3.75 -6.24 -23.93
N PRO A 30 3.21 -6.24 -22.71
CA PRO A 30 3.86 -5.55 -21.61
C PRO A 30 5.23 -6.20 -21.49
N ALA A 31 6.27 -5.45 -21.91
CA ALA A 31 7.64 -5.75 -21.54
C ALA A 31 7.58 -5.99 -20.04
N SER A 32 7.93 -7.21 -19.66
CA SER A 32 7.94 -7.65 -18.29
C SER A 32 8.65 -6.57 -17.50
N LEU A 33 7.86 -5.81 -16.76
CA LEU A 33 8.32 -4.91 -15.72
C LEU A 33 8.89 -5.86 -14.67
N ALA A 34 10.11 -6.33 -14.93
CA ALA A 34 11.04 -6.69 -13.90
C ALA A 34 11.20 -5.39 -13.11
N VAL A 35 10.26 -5.17 -12.19
CA VAL A 35 10.40 -4.23 -11.12
C VAL A 35 11.68 -4.69 -10.45
N LEU A 36 12.80 -4.04 -10.80
CA LEU A 36 13.94 -3.93 -9.91
C LEU A 36 13.37 -3.18 -8.70
N VAL A 37 12.65 -3.91 -7.85
CA VAL A 37 12.62 -3.59 -6.44
C VAL A 37 14.08 -3.84 -6.07
N PRO A 38 14.91 -2.80 -5.82
CA PRO A 38 16.19 -3.07 -5.21
C PRO A 38 15.85 -3.87 -3.96
N ALA A 39 16.35 -5.11 -3.91
CA ALA A 39 16.23 -5.94 -2.73
C ALA A 39 16.62 -5.04 -1.57
N ALA A 40 15.62 -4.65 -0.75
CA ALA A 40 15.81 -3.73 0.34
C ALA A 40 17.09 -4.15 1.05
N VAL A 41 18.08 -3.27 0.99
CA VAL A 41 19.46 -3.53 1.38
C VAL A 41 19.44 -4.33 2.67
N SER A 42 19.89 -5.59 2.54
CA SER A 42 20.09 -6.55 3.62
C SER A 42 21.07 -5.96 4.62
N GLY A 43 20.55 -5.17 5.56
CA GLY A 43 21.32 -4.50 6.61
C GLY A 43 20.47 -4.22 7.85
N TYR A 44 19.38 -4.95 8.04
CA TYR A 44 18.75 -5.06 9.35
C TYR A 44 19.51 -6.15 10.11
N ASP A 45 20.57 -5.75 10.81
CA ASP A 45 21.08 -6.54 11.93
C ASP A 45 20.03 -6.37 13.05
N PRO A 46 19.31 -7.43 13.46
CA PRO A 46 18.44 -7.33 14.62
C PRO A 46 19.28 -6.90 15.83
N PRO A 47 18.81 -5.94 16.66
CA PRO A 47 19.51 -5.59 17.88
C PRO A 47 19.71 -6.86 18.71
N GLY A 48 20.97 -7.20 18.95
CA GLY A 48 21.41 -8.52 19.39
C GLY A 48 20.62 -9.08 20.58
N SER A 49 19.84 -10.11 20.30
CA SER A 49 19.40 -11.11 21.26
C SER A 49 20.56 -12.05 21.57
N GLY A 50 21.50 -11.62 22.41
CA GLY A 50 22.64 -12.47 22.73
C GLY A 50 23.84 -11.77 23.34
N ARG A 51 23.61 -10.90 24.32
CA ARG A 51 24.64 -10.65 25.33
C ARG A 51 24.08 -11.11 26.66
N GLU A 52 24.40 -12.36 27.00
CA GLU A 52 24.48 -12.78 28.39
C GLU A 52 25.27 -11.70 29.14
N GLU A 53 24.60 -10.97 30.01
CA GLU A 53 25.23 -10.15 31.03
C GLU A 53 26.02 -11.08 31.96
N LYS A 54 27.24 -11.38 31.53
CA LYS A 54 28.26 -11.98 32.37
C LYS A 54 28.66 -10.94 33.42
N GLY A 55 28.01 -11.05 34.58
CA GLY A 55 28.46 -10.57 35.88
C GLY A 55 29.27 -9.29 35.91
N TRP A 56 28.59 -8.15 35.99
CA TRP A 56 29.22 -6.92 36.47
C TRP A 56 29.37 -7.03 38.00
N ARG A 57 30.54 -7.50 38.43
CA ARG A 57 31.00 -7.40 39.81
C ARG A 57 31.02 -5.92 40.20
N GLY A 58 30.38 -5.62 41.33
CA GLY A 58 30.40 -4.31 41.94
C GLY A 58 31.83 -3.82 42.17
N VAL A 59 32.13 -2.64 41.65
CA VAL A 59 33.25 -1.81 42.09
C VAL A 59 32.66 -0.82 43.08
N GLY A 60 32.72 -1.18 44.36
CA GLY A 60 32.44 -0.27 45.46
C GLY A 60 33.55 0.77 45.56
N THR A 61 33.18 2.04 45.43
CA THR A 61 34.00 3.16 45.86
C THR A 61 33.90 3.27 47.38
N GLY A 62 34.97 2.92 48.07
CA GLY A 62 35.10 3.10 49.50
C GLY A 62 35.31 4.57 49.86
N SER A 63 34.59 5.02 50.89
CA SER A 63 35.03 6.07 51.81
C SER A 63 34.86 5.49 53.21
N GLY A 64 35.97 5.27 53.89
CA GLY A 64 36.01 4.57 55.17
C GLY A 64 35.48 5.39 56.33
N THR A 65 35.03 4.67 57.35
CA THR A 65 35.22 5.03 58.76
C THR A 65 35.33 3.74 59.55
N GLU A 66 36.39 3.68 60.36
CA GLU A 66 36.73 2.63 61.29
C GLU A 66 35.60 2.33 62.28
N THR A 67 35.33 1.06 62.54
CA THR A 67 34.98 0.61 63.89
C THR A 67 35.45 -0.84 64.08
N THR A 68 36.19 -1.00 65.17
CA THR A 68 36.86 -2.16 65.75
C THR A 68 35.95 -3.31 66.19
N ALA A 69 36.37 -4.55 65.86
CA ALA A 69 36.39 -5.85 66.59
C ALA A 69 35.19 -6.28 67.49
N PRO A 70 34.80 -7.59 67.53
CA PRO A 70 35.65 -8.64 68.13
C PRO A 70 35.67 -10.01 67.39
N PRO A 71 36.55 -10.95 67.81
CA PRO A 71 36.82 -12.21 67.12
C PRO A 71 35.98 -13.37 67.66
N GLY A 72 35.59 -14.32 66.80
CA GLY A 72 34.89 -15.52 67.26
C GLY A 72 34.63 -16.59 66.19
N SER A 73 35.40 -17.68 66.28
CA SER A 73 35.02 -19.09 66.06
C SER A 73 34.57 -19.60 64.67
N ALA A 74 35.50 -20.37 64.08
CA ALA A 74 35.39 -21.76 63.60
C ALA A 74 34.54 -22.14 62.35
N PRO A 75 35.03 -23.10 61.52
CA PRO A 75 34.32 -23.64 60.38
C PRO A 75 33.44 -24.84 60.76
N ALA A 76 32.22 -24.90 60.23
CA ALA A 76 31.38 -26.10 60.29
C ALA A 76 30.76 -26.36 58.91
N ALA A 77 31.15 -27.48 58.32
CA ALA A 77 30.34 -28.30 57.43
C ALA A 77 30.23 -29.68 58.10
N PRO A 78 29.48 -30.66 57.57
CA PRO A 78 28.16 -30.66 56.93
C PRO A 78 27.20 -31.59 57.69
N THR A 79 25.87 -31.48 57.55
CA THR A 79 24.87 -32.59 57.60
C THR A 79 23.44 -32.04 57.75
N GLY A 80 22.48 -32.65 57.05
CA GLY A 80 21.06 -32.32 57.24
C GLY A 80 20.13 -32.92 56.18
N ILE A 81 20.03 -34.24 56.17
CA ILE A 81 18.99 -35.01 55.49
C ILE A 81 17.65 -34.76 56.20
N GLY A 82 16.59 -34.55 55.41
CA GLY A 82 15.23 -34.93 55.79
C GLY A 82 14.29 -33.78 56.16
N THR A 83 13.43 -33.39 55.21
CA THR A 83 12.06 -32.99 55.57
C THR A 83 11.11 -33.38 54.44
N THR A 84 10.35 -34.45 54.68
CA THR A 84 9.16 -34.87 53.96
C THR A 84 8.08 -33.80 54.11
N GLY A 85 7.99 -32.88 53.15
CA GLY A 85 6.86 -31.98 52.99
C GLY A 85 5.70 -32.67 52.26
N PRO A 86 4.43 -32.29 52.53
CA PRO A 86 3.29 -32.78 51.76
C PRO A 86 3.46 -32.38 50.30
N LEU A 87 3.39 -33.36 49.40
CA LEU A 87 3.38 -33.10 47.97
C LEU A 87 2.24 -32.11 47.66
N PRO A 88 2.48 -31.02 46.91
CA PRO A 88 1.40 -30.17 46.43
C PRO A 88 0.43 -31.02 45.60
N PRO A 89 -0.88 -30.71 45.61
CA PRO A 89 -1.84 -31.44 44.81
C PRO A 89 -1.40 -31.40 43.35
N VAL A 90 -1.07 -32.57 42.83
CA VAL A 90 -0.87 -32.78 41.40
C VAL A 90 -2.22 -32.47 40.75
N ASN A 91 -2.34 -31.24 40.25
CA ASN A 91 -3.45 -30.84 39.40
C ASN A 91 -3.36 -31.72 38.14
N MET A 92 -4.07 -32.85 38.17
CA MET A 92 -4.29 -33.70 37.01
C MET A 92 -5.08 -32.86 36.00
N ARG A 93 -4.34 -32.20 35.12
CA ARG A 93 -4.89 -31.56 33.93
C ARG A 93 -5.62 -32.67 33.15
N PRO A 94 -6.95 -32.60 33.00
CA PRO A 94 -7.72 -33.62 32.31
C PRO A 94 -7.14 -33.85 30.91
N GLY A 95 -7.05 -35.12 30.55
CA GLY A 95 -6.31 -35.67 29.42
C GLY A 95 -6.39 -34.87 28.14
N VAL A 96 -5.23 -34.34 27.74
CA VAL A 96 -4.93 -34.06 26.34
C VAL A 96 -4.72 -35.42 25.68
N GLY A 97 -5.74 -35.88 24.96
CA GLY A 97 -5.67 -37.11 24.20
C GLY A 97 -4.56 -37.05 23.13
N PRO A 98 -3.74 -38.10 22.99
CA PRO A 98 -2.75 -38.19 21.93
C PRO A 98 -3.46 -38.57 20.63
N GLY A 99 -3.69 -37.60 19.73
CA GLY A 99 -4.16 -37.95 18.38
C GLY A 99 -4.74 -36.83 17.54
N MET A 100 -5.16 -35.71 18.13
CA MET A 100 -5.52 -34.49 17.40
C MET A 100 -4.74 -33.36 18.02
N GLY A 101 -3.63 -33.00 17.38
CA GLY A 101 -2.87 -31.81 17.76
C GLY A 101 -3.82 -30.61 17.80
N PRO A 102 -3.80 -29.77 18.83
CA PRO A 102 -4.71 -28.62 18.98
C PRO A 102 -4.48 -27.50 17.95
N GLY A 103 -3.85 -27.78 16.81
CA GLY A 103 -3.73 -26.88 15.66
C GLY A 103 -4.97 -26.84 14.76
N GLY A 104 -6.09 -27.42 15.21
CA GLY A 104 -7.34 -27.47 14.47
C GLY A 104 -8.13 -26.16 14.58
N GLY A 105 -8.07 -25.35 13.52
CA GLY A 105 -9.17 -24.46 13.16
C GLY A 105 -9.05 -23.00 13.58
N GLN A 106 -7.86 -22.38 13.46
CA GLN A 106 -7.86 -20.93 13.21
C GLN A 106 -8.60 -20.72 11.88
N GLN A 107 -9.88 -20.32 11.97
CA GLN A 107 -10.63 -19.91 10.80
C GLN A 107 -9.85 -18.74 10.16
N PRO A 108 -9.50 -18.85 8.87
CA PRO A 108 -8.64 -17.87 8.23
C PRO A 108 -9.30 -16.48 8.26
N VAL A 109 -8.70 -15.55 9.01
CA VAL A 109 -9.12 -14.13 9.09
C VAL A 109 -9.14 -13.48 7.70
N TYR A 110 -8.35 -14.02 6.77
CA TYR A 110 -8.36 -13.80 5.32
C TYR A 110 -9.75 -13.68 4.68
N GLY A 111 -10.76 -14.40 5.18
CA GLY A 111 -12.11 -14.40 4.58
C GLY A 111 -12.77 -13.02 4.53
N ARG A 112 -12.53 -12.15 5.53
CA ARG A 112 -13.18 -10.83 5.61
C ARG A 112 -12.66 -9.87 4.55
N GLY A 113 -11.34 -9.84 4.32
CA GLY A 113 -10.74 -8.97 3.31
C GLY A 113 -11.24 -9.30 1.91
N ILE A 114 -11.39 -10.60 1.61
CA ILE A 114 -11.96 -11.07 0.34
C ILE A 114 -13.41 -10.61 0.19
N VAL A 115 -14.25 -10.75 1.23
CA VAL A 115 -15.65 -10.30 1.18
C VAL A 115 -15.75 -8.79 0.92
N ILE A 116 -14.97 -7.97 1.62
CA ILE A 116 -14.95 -6.52 1.42
C ILE A 116 -14.54 -6.17 -0.02
N SER A 117 -13.47 -6.80 -0.51
CA SER A 117 -13.01 -6.57 -1.89
C SER A 117 -14.05 -6.98 -2.94
N ALA A 118 -14.79 -8.07 -2.71
CA ALA A 118 -15.88 -8.51 -3.59
C ALA A 118 -17.06 -7.52 -3.57
N VAL A 119 -17.41 -6.98 -2.40
CA VAL A 119 -18.45 -5.94 -2.27
C VAL A 119 -18.05 -4.68 -3.03
N VAL A 120 -16.82 -4.20 -2.85
CA VAL A 120 -16.32 -3.02 -3.58
C VAL A 120 -16.32 -3.28 -5.08
N ALA A 121 -15.87 -4.46 -5.53
CA ALA A 121 -15.89 -4.84 -6.94
C ALA A 121 -17.33 -4.88 -7.51
N ALA A 122 -18.30 -5.40 -6.77
CA ALA A 122 -19.70 -5.41 -7.18
C ALA A 122 -20.29 -3.99 -7.30
N LEU A 123 -19.94 -3.08 -6.38
CA LEU A 123 -20.32 -1.66 -6.48
C LEU A 123 -19.71 -1.01 -7.73
N LEU A 124 -18.44 -1.29 -8.01
CA LEU A 124 -17.75 -0.79 -9.21
C LEU A 124 -18.33 -1.39 -10.50
N PHE A 125 -18.82 -2.63 -10.46
CA PHE A 125 -19.50 -3.24 -11.60
C PHE A 125 -20.82 -2.52 -11.90
N GLY A 126 -21.60 -2.22 -10.85
CA GLY A 126 -22.78 -1.37 -10.98
C GLY A 126 -22.45 0.01 -11.56
N LEU A 127 -21.39 0.67 -11.08
CA LEU A 127 -20.91 1.94 -11.63
C LEU A 127 -20.53 1.84 -13.10
N ALA A 128 -19.83 0.78 -13.51
CA ALA A 128 -19.42 0.57 -14.89
C ALA A 128 -20.63 0.37 -15.82
N ILE A 129 -21.68 -0.31 -15.36
CA ILE A 129 -22.95 -0.41 -16.11
C ILE A 129 -23.58 0.98 -16.28
N THR A 130 -23.63 1.78 -15.20
CA THR A 130 -24.21 3.13 -15.29
C THR A 130 -23.43 4.08 -16.19
N ALA A 131 -22.10 3.92 -16.27
CA ALA A 131 -21.23 4.72 -17.13
C ALA A 131 -21.34 4.35 -18.61
N ASN A 132 -21.76 3.13 -18.94
CA ASN A 132 -21.85 2.65 -20.32
C ASN A 132 -23.21 2.91 -20.99
N GLY A 133 -24.07 3.73 -20.37
CA GLY A 133 -25.36 4.12 -20.93
C GLY A 133 -25.22 5.06 -22.15
N ASP A 134 -26.26 5.11 -23.00
CA ASP A 134 -26.24 5.88 -24.24
C ASP A 134 -25.85 7.36 -24.00
N PRO A 135 -24.84 7.89 -24.72
CA PRO A 135 -24.42 9.29 -24.58
C PRO A 135 -25.54 10.20 -25.10
N THR A 136 -26.29 10.81 -24.20
CA THR A 136 -27.45 11.66 -24.54
C THR A 136 -27.09 13.12 -24.85
N GLY A 137 -25.81 13.47 -25.07
CA GLY A 137 -25.44 14.85 -25.44
C GLY A 137 -24.01 15.04 -25.97
N SER A 138 -23.71 16.25 -26.48
CA SER A 138 -22.46 16.66 -27.16
C SER A 138 -21.61 17.72 -26.39
N GLY A 139 -20.91 17.32 -25.34
CA GLY A 139 -20.32 18.17 -24.29
C GLY A 139 -19.15 17.45 -23.60
N VAL A 140 -18.64 18.04 -22.51
CA VAL A 140 -17.33 17.68 -21.94
C VAL A 140 -17.30 16.20 -21.45
N PRO A 141 -16.27 15.39 -21.81
CA PRO A 141 -16.31 13.92 -21.68
C PRO A 141 -16.56 13.36 -20.28
N LEU A 142 -16.14 14.03 -19.21
CA LEU A 142 -16.34 13.55 -17.83
C LEU A 142 -17.72 13.91 -17.28
N ALA A 143 -18.14 15.16 -17.42
CA ALA A 143 -19.39 15.65 -16.83
C ALA A 143 -20.64 15.26 -17.62
N GLN A 144 -20.45 14.87 -18.89
CA GLN A 144 -21.57 14.53 -19.75
C GLN A 144 -21.98 13.05 -19.66
N THR A 145 -21.03 12.17 -19.46
CA THR A 145 -21.27 10.73 -19.39
C THR A 145 -21.59 10.26 -17.97
N THR A 146 -21.23 11.04 -16.95
CA THR A 146 -21.46 10.68 -15.55
C THR A 146 -22.47 11.62 -14.89
N ASN A 147 -23.60 11.05 -14.45
CA ASN A 147 -24.63 11.78 -13.70
C ASN A 147 -24.21 11.93 -12.22
N LEU A 148 -24.86 12.82 -11.46
CA LEU A 148 -24.73 12.95 -10.00
C LEU A 148 -24.87 11.60 -9.28
N LEU A 149 -25.73 10.71 -9.78
CA LEU A 149 -25.89 9.36 -9.25
C LEU A 149 -24.60 8.54 -9.33
N TYR A 150 -23.84 8.65 -10.43
CA TYR A 150 -22.55 7.97 -10.60
C TYR A 150 -21.57 8.43 -9.54
N TRP A 151 -21.40 9.75 -9.36
CA TRP A 151 -20.49 10.30 -8.36
C TRP A 151 -20.92 9.99 -6.93
N GLY A 152 -22.22 9.97 -6.65
CA GLY A 152 -22.76 9.54 -5.37
C GLY A 152 -22.41 8.08 -5.05
N LEU A 153 -22.63 7.16 -6.00
CA LEU A 153 -22.27 5.75 -5.87
C LEU A 153 -20.75 5.54 -5.78
N ALA A 154 -19.95 6.33 -6.50
CA ALA A 154 -18.50 6.31 -6.41
C ALA A 154 -17.99 6.69 -5.02
N MET A 155 -18.53 7.76 -4.43
CA MET A 155 -18.20 8.15 -3.06
C MET A 155 -18.57 7.07 -2.05
N ILE A 156 -19.72 6.40 -2.23
CA ILE A 156 -20.11 5.25 -1.40
C ILE A 156 -19.11 4.10 -1.56
N ALA A 157 -18.72 3.75 -2.78
CA ALA A 157 -17.77 2.67 -3.03
C ALA A 157 -16.40 2.94 -2.37
N ILE A 158 -15.88 4.18 -2.50
CA ILE A 158 -14.63 4.60 -1.86
C ILE A 158 -14.75 4.55 -0.32
N ALA A 159 -15.88 5.02 0.24
CA ALA A 159 -16.13 4.96 1.67
C ALA A 159 -16.22 3.52 2.18
N VAL A 160 -16.92 2.63 1.46
CA VAL A 160 -17.03 1.20 1.78
C VAL A 160 -15.65 0.53 1.75
N ALA A 161 -14.80 0.85 0.77
CA ALA A 161 -13.44 0.33 0.70
C ALA A 161 -12.60 0.75 1.92
N GLY A 162 -12.60 2.04 2.27
CA GLY A 162 -11.84 2.57 3.40
C GLY A 162 -12.34 2.07 4.76
N LEU A 163 -13.65 2.22 5.03
CA LEU A 163 -14.27 1.80 6.28
C LEU A 163 -14.24 0.28 6.44
N GLY A 164 -14.48 -0.47 5.36
CA GLY A 164 -14.40 -1.92 5.35
C GLY A 164 -13.01 -2.42 5.70
N ALA A 165 -11.97 -1.84 5.08
CA ALA A 165 -10.59 -2.17 5.40
C ALA A 165 -10.23 -1.87 6.86
N GLN A 166 -10.65 -0.71 7.37
CA GLN A 166 -10.42 -0.34 8.75
C GLN A 166 -11.14 -1.26 9.74
N PHE A 167 -12.37 -1.67 9.41
CA PHE A 167 -13.14 -2.63 10.19
C PHE A 167 -12.50 -4.04 10.18
N ALA A 168 -12.02 -4.50 9.02
CA ALA A 168 -11.30 -5.77 8.93
C ALA A 168 -10.08 -5.79 9.86
N GLU A 169 -9.27 -4.74 9.84
CA GLU A 169 -8.09 -4.60 10.71
C GLU A 169 -8.47 -4.62 12.20
N GLN A 170 -9.46 -3.81 12.61
CA GLN A 170 -9.89 -3.74 14.01
C GLN A 170 -10.40 -5.10 14.51
N THR A 171 -11.21 -5.78 13.68
CA THR A 171 -11.75 -7.08 14.07
C THR A 171 -10.70 -8.19 14.08
N ALA A 172 -9.68 -8.11 13.22
CA ALA A 172 -8.51 -9.00 13.26
C ALA A 172 -7.69 -8.77 14.54
N ALA A 173 -7.45 -7.52 14.91
CA ALA A 173 -6.73 -7.17 16.14
C ALA A 173 -7.47 -7.66 17.41
N LEU A 174 -8.79 -7.49 17.46
CA LEU A 174 -9.63 -7.98 18.57
C LEU A 174 -9.63 -9.51 18.65
N ALA A 175 -9.72 -10.20 17.50
CA ALA A 175 -9.64 -11.65 17.44
C ALA A 175 -8.28 -12.16 17.93
N ALA A 176 -7.19 -11.52 17.53
CA ALA A 176 -5.84 -11.87 17.97
C ALA A 176 -5.67 -11.68 19.50
N ALA A 177 -6.19 -10.57 20.05
CA ALA A 177 -6.19 -10.33 21.49
C ALA A 177 -6.99 -11.38 22.27
N ALA A 178 -8.14 -11.82 21.75
CA ALA A 178 -8.97 -12.85 22.40
C ALA A 178 -8.28 -14.22 22.50
N VAL A 179 -7.34 -14.52 21.60
CA VAL A 179 -6.56 -15.77 21.61
C VAL A 179 -5.27 -15.63 22.44
N GLY A 180 -5.05 -14.49 23.08
CA GLY A 180 -3.86 -14.25 23.91
C GLY A 180 -2.60 -13.86 23.11
N HIS A 181 -2.76 -13.53 21.83
CA HIS A 181 -1.70 -13.02 20.96
C HIS A 181 -2.03 -11.59 20.52
N PRO A 182 -2.06 -10.60 21.43
CA PRO A 182 -2.37 -9.22 21.06
C PRO A 182 -1.38 -8.72 20.00
N ARG A 183 -1.92 -8.29 18.85
CA ARG A 183 -1.12 -7.61 17.82
C ARG A 183 -0.57 -6.30 18.43
N PRO A 184 0.65 -5.88 18.08
CA PRO A 184 1.15 -4.57 18.47
C PRO A 184 0.12 -3.51 18.04
N ALA A 185 -0.33 -2.68 18.97
CA ALA A 185 -1.28 -1.62 18.64
C ALA A 185 -0.64 -0.72 17.57
N THR A 186 -1.14 -0.77 16.35
CA THR A 186 -0.77 0.21 15.33
C THR A 186 -1.27 1.55 15.85
N ALA A 187 -0.33 2.43 16.21
CA ALA A 187 -0.65 3.71 16.85
C ALA A 187 -1.51 4.64 15.95
N MET A 188 -1.71 4.26 14.68
CA MET A 188 -2.53 4.98 13.72
C MET A 188 -3.26 4.00 12.80
N ALA A 189 -4.55 4.23 12.62
CA ALA A 189 -5.42 3.53 11.70
C ALA A 189 -5.12 3.97 10.25
N THR A 190 -4.27 3.22 9.54
CA THR A 190 -3.85 3.54 8.15
C THR A 190 -4.31 2.51 7.11
N ALA A 191 -4.84 1.36 7.54
CA ALA A 191 -5.31 0.27 6.67
C ALA A 191 -6.31 0.68 5.58
N TRP A 192 -6.99 1.83 5.72
CA TRP A 192 -7.92 2.38 4.74
C TRP A 192 -7.24 3.06 3.53
N ALA A 193 -5.99 3.52 3.67
CA ALA A 193 -5.36 4.40 2.69
C ALA A 193 -5.22 3.77 1.30
N VAL A 194 -4.62 2.57 1.21
CA VAL A 194 -4.43 1.88 -0.08
C VAL A 194 -5.76 1.46 -0.71
N PRO A 195 -6.72 0.84 0.02
CA PRO A 195 -8.05 0.54 -0.51
C PRO A 195 -8.79 1.77 -1.06
N VAL A 196 -8.72 2.91 -0.36
CA VAL A 196 -9.34 4.17 -0.83
C VAL A 196 -8.70 4.64 -2.13
N VAL A 197 -7.37 4.69 -2.20
CA VAL A 197 -6.66 5.15 -3.40
C VAL A 197 -6.86 4.20 -4.58
N ALA A 198 -6.83 2.88 -4.34
CA ALA A 198 -7.06 1.89 -5.38
C ALA A 198 -8.50 1.94 -5.91
N THR A 199 -9.49 2.11 -5.03
CA THR A 199 -10.90 2.25 -5.42
C THR A 199 -11.14 3.56 -6.17
N PHE A 200 -10.51 4.65 -5.72
CA PHE A 200 -10.52 5.92 -6.43
C PHE A 200 -9.95 5.78 -7.85
N ALA A 201 -8.81 5.11 -8.00
CA ALA A 201 -8.21 4.85 -9.31
C ALA A 201 -9.17 4.03 -10.22
N ALA A 202 -9.81 2.99 -9.68
CA ALA A 202 -10.77 2.17 -10.42
C ALA A 202 -12.02 2.97 -10.84
N VAL A 203 -12.60 3.77 -9.94
CA VAL A 203 -13.71 4.68 -10.24
C VAL A 203 -13.31 5.62 -11.37
N MET A 204 -12.17 6.29 -11.25
CA MET A 204 -11.75 7.25 -12.25
C MET A 204 -11.43 6.58 -13.59
N LEU A 205 -10.87 5.36 -13.61
CA LEU A 205 -10.68 4.58 -14.85
C LEU A 205 -12.01 4.31 -15.55
N VAL A 206 -13.03 3.88 -14.80
CA VAL A 206 -14.37 3.64 -15.33
C VAL A 206 -14.99 4.93 -15.87
N ALA A 207 -14.85 6.04 -15.15
CA ALA A 207 -15.32 7.36 -15.59
C ALA A 207 -14.54 7.92 -16.79
N THR A 208 -13.31 7.46 -17.01
CA THR A 208 -12.47 7.93 -18.11
C THR A 208 -12.73 7.12 -19.40
N TYR A 209 -12.80 5.80 -19.25
CA TYR A 209 -12.91 4.86 -20.36
C TYR A 209 -14.33 4.29 -20.41
N HIS A 210 -15.20 4.93 -21.19
CA HIS A 210 -16.59 4.48 -21.42
C HIS A 210 -16.63 3.35 -22.45
N ASN A 211 -16.02 2.21 -22.13
CA ASN A 211 -16.02 1.07 -23.03
C ASN A 211 -16.40 -0.23 -22.31
N ASN A 212 -16.83 -1.22 -23.10
CA ASN A 212 -17.20 -2.55 -22.57
C ASN A 212 -16.05 -3.22 -21.82
N THR A 213 -14.79 -2.88 -22.10
CA THR A 213 -13.66 -3.46 -21.37
C THR A 213 -13.62 -3.00 -19.91
N MET A 214 -14.09 -1.79 -19.59
CA MET A 214 -14.16 -1.29 -18.22
C MET A 214 -15.24 -1.96 -17.36
N LEU A 215 -16.24 -2.62 -17.97
CA LEU A 215 -17.18 -3.48 -17.25
C LEU A 215 -16.45 -4.62 -16.52
N LEU A 216 -15.35 -5.12 -17.09
CA LEU A 216 -14.52 -6.15 -16.48
C LEU A 216 -13.33 -5.54 -15.72
N LEU A 217 -12.64 -4.58 -16.33
CA LEU A 217 -11.37 -4.07 -15.82
C LEU A 217 -11.54 -3.21 -14.56
N GLY A 218 -12.57 -2.37 -14.48
CA GLY A 218 -12.84 -1.52 -13.32
C GLY A 218 -13.02 -2.32 -12.02
N PRO A 219 -13.98 -3.27 -11.97
CA PRO A 219 -14.18 -4.15 -10.82
C PRO A 219 -12.96 -5.00 -10.49
N LEU A 220 -12.23 -5.49 -11.51
CA LEU A 220 -11.02 -6.28 -11.31
C LEU A 220 -9.91 -5.47 -10.64
N VAL A 221 -9.67 -4.24 -11.10
CA VAL A 221 -8.68 -3.33 -10.49
C VAL A 221 -9.06 -3.00 -9.06
N ALA A 222 -10.33 -2.71 -8.79
CA ALA A 222 -10.81 -2.45 -7.43
C ALA A 222 -10.66 -3.69 -6.51
N PHE A 223 -11.05 -4.87 -7.01
CA PHE A 223 -10.89 -6.13 -6.29
C PHE A 223 -9.43 -6.39 -5.94
N LEU A 224 -8.54 -6.36 -6.93
CA LEU A 224 -7.11 -6.64 -6.73
C LEU A 224 -6.44 -5.60 -5.84
N GLY A 225 -6.82 -4.32 -5.96
CA GLY A 225 -6.31 -3.26 -5.12
C GLY A 225 -6.70 -3.42 -3.65
N VAL A 226 -7.98 -3.66 -3.36
CA VAL A 226 -8.48 -3.84 -1.99
C VAL A 226 -8.04 -5.17 -1.40
N ALA A 227 -8.20 -6.28 -2.14
CA ALA A 227 -7.80 -7.61 -1.70
C ALA A 227 -6.28 -7.68 -1.51
N GLY A 228 -5.50 -7.15 -2.44
CA GLY A 228 -4.05 -7.09 -2.35
C GLY A 228 -3.61 -6.31 -1.11
N ALA A 229 -4.17 -5.12 -0.89
CA ALA A 229 -3.84 -4.31 0.28
C ALA A 229 -4.09 -5.08 1.58
N LEU A 230 -5.29 -5.65 1.76
CA LEU A 230 -5.64 -6.39 2.98
C LEU A 230 -4.86 -7.69 3.13
N LEU A 231 -4.70 -8.46 2.05
CA LEU A 231 -3.93 -9.71 2.06
C LEU A 231 -2.46 -9.45 2.39
N SER A 232 -1.86 -8.40 1.82
CA SER A 232 -0.46 -8.07 2.08
C SER A 232 -0.21 -7.68 3.54
N ARG A 233 -1.18 -7.02 4.19
CA ARG A 233 -1.12 -6.70 5.62
C ARG A 233 -1.25 -7.97 6.47
N ASP A 234 -2.18 -8.84 6.15
CA ASP A 234 -2.36 -10.10 6.89
C ASP A 234 -1.13 -11.00 6.75
N LEU A 235 -0.58 -11.11 5.54
CA LEU A 235 0.68 -11.82 5.29
C LEU A 235 1.85 -11.22 6.06
N LEU A 236 1.89 -9.89 6.25
CA LEU A 236 2.93 -9.24 7.04
C LEU A 236 2.80 -9.54 8.54
N ASP A 237 1.57 -9.71 9.03
CA ASP A 237 1.30 -9.99 10.45
C ASP A 237 1.55 -11.47 10.79
N ASP A 238 1.30 -12.38 9.84
CA ASP A 238 1.54 -13.82 10.01
C ASP A 238 2.95 -14.26 9.55
N ALA A 239 3.71 -13.38 8.90
CA ALA A 239 5.01 -13.74 8.35
C ALA A 239 6.04 -14.04 9.44
N GLY A 240 6.57 -15.27 9.44
CA GLY A 240 7.86 -15.56 10.06
C GLY A 240 9.02 -14.83 9.36
N GLU A 241 10.22 -14.90 9.95
CA GLU A 241 11.43 -14.23 9.43
C GLU A 241 11.70 -14.54 7.94
N ALA A 242 11.44 -15.78 7.51
CA ALA A 242 11.63 -16.22 6.12
C ALA A 242 10.62 -15.60 5.13
N THR A 243 9.39 -15.32 5.55
CA THR A 243 8.31 -14.81 4.68
C THR A 243 8.17 -13.29 4.71
N LEU A 244 8.76 -12.63 5.71
CA LEU A 244 8.68 -11.18 5.91
C LEU A 244 9.16 -10.39 4.68
N ARG A 245 10.24 -10.86 4.04
CA ARG A 245 10.79 -10.24 2.81
C ARG A 245 9.76 -10.28 1.67
N THR A 246 9.13 -11.42 1.46
CA THR A 246 8.13 -11.60 0.39
C THR A 246 6.90 -10.74 0.67
N ALA A 247 6.38 -10.76 1.91
CA ALA A 247 5.22 -9.97 2.29
C ALA A 247 5.45 -8.46 2.14
N THR A 248 6.63 -7.97 2.55
CA THR A 248 7.02 -6.55 2.38
C THR A 248 7.13 -6.16 0.91
N THR A 249 7.66 -7.06 0.08
CA THR A 249 7.78 -6.84 -1.37
C THR A 249 6.40 -6.76 -2.03
N ILE A 250 5.49 -7.68 -1.69
CA ILE A 250 4.12 -7.69 -2.20
C ILE A 250 3.40 -6.40 -1.80
N HIS A 251 3.47 -6.02 -0.52
CA HIS A 251 2.85 -4.80 -0.03
C HIS A 251 3.37 -3.54 -0.75
N THR A 252 4.69 -3.45 -0.91
CA THR A 252 5.33 -2.35 -1.66
C THR A 252 4.86 -2.31 -3.10
N LEU A 253 4.79 -3.46 -3.78
CA LEU A 253 4.31 -3.57 -5.16
C LEU A 253 2.88 -3.06 -5.27
N ILE A 254 1.99 -3.45 -4.35
CA ILE A 254 0.59 -3.01 -4.35
C ILE A 254 0.49 -1.50 -4.15
N ILE A 255 1.25 -0.91 -3.23
CA ILE A 255 1.28 0.55 -3.03
C ILE A 255 1.70 1.26 -4.32
N HIS A 256 2.75 0.79 -4.99
CA HIS A 256 3.23 1.42 -6.23
C HIS A 256 2.28 1.20 -7.40
N ALA A 257 1.63 0.04 -7.49
CA ALA A 257 0.61 -0.20 -8.51
C ALA A 257 -0.60 0.73 -8.30
N ALA A 258 -1.06 0.89 -7.06
CA ALA A 258 -2.13 1.83 -6.72
C ALA A 258 -1.72 3.29 -7.01
N ALA A 259 -0.49 3.68 -6.65
CA ALA A 259 0.08 5.00 -6.96
C ALA A 259 0.07 5.24 -8.48
N PHE A 260 0.62 4.30 -9.25
CA PHE A 260 0.71 4.42 -10.70
C PHE A 260 -0.68 4.62 -11.33
N LEU A 261 -1.65 3.78 -11.00
CA LEU A 261 -2.99 3.88 -11.56
C LEU A 261 -3.68 5.18 -11.16
N ALA A 262 -3.66 5.54 -9.87
CA ALA A 262 -4.31 6.75 -9.38
C ALA A 262 -3.71 8.02 -10.00
N LEU A 263 -2.38 8.13 -9.99
CA LEU A 263 -1.65 9.29 -10.52
C LEU A 263 -1.78 9.39 -12.04
N SER A 264 -1.72 8.27 -12.76
CA SER A 264 -1.92 8.24 -14.22
C SER A 264 -3.29 8.75 -14.61
N VAL A 265 -4.33 8.34 -13.89
CA VAL A 265 -5.70 8.73 -14.23
C VAL A 265 -5.96 10.20 -13.89
N VAL A 266 -5.42 10.71 -12.79
CA VAL A 266 -5.49 12.14 -12.47
C VAL A 266 -4.83 12.96 -13.59
N TYR A 267 -3.64 12.57 -14.04
CA TYR A 267 -2.94 13.25 -15.13
C TYR A 267 -3.67 13.09 -16.47
N TYR A 268 -4.20 11.89 -16.77
CA TYR A 268 -4.94 11.60 -18.01
C TYR A 268 -6.15 12.50 -18.19
N ASN A 269 -6.89 12.77 -17.12
CA ASN A 269 -8.12 13.55 -17.17
C ASN A 269 -7.92 15.04 -17.38
N LYS A 270 -6.65 15.52 -17.49
CA LYS A 270 -6.29 16.93 -17.71
C LYS A 270 -7.10 17.88 -16.81
N LEU A 271 -7.23 17.50 -15.54
CA LEU A 271 -7.88 18.34 -14.54
C LEU A 271 -7.14 19.68 -14.43
N SER A 272 -7.86 20.74 -14.07
CA SER A 272 -7.22 22.03 -13.85
C SER A 272 -6.14 21.91 -12.77
N LEU A 273 -5.05 22.65 -12.91
CA LEU A 273 -3.89 22.56 -12.01
C LEU A 273 -4.26 22.75 -10.54
N TRP A 274 -5.22 23.65 -10.28
CA TRP A 274 -5.80 23.93 -8.96
C TRP A 274 -6.48 22.72 -8.30
N ILE A 275 -6.95 21.75 -9.09
CA ILE A 275 -7.56 20.51 -8.60
C ILE A 275 -6.56 19.36 -8.66
N ALA A 276 -5.79 19.26 -9.75
CA ALA A 276 -4.85 18.17 -9.98
C ALA A 276 -3.73 18.14 -8.94
N ALA A 277 -3.09 19.28 -8.66
CA ALA A 277 -1.97 19.35 -7.72
C ALA A 277 -2.35 18.91 -6.29
N PRO A 278 -3.43 19.43 -5.65
CA PRO A 278 -3.82 18.97 -4.32
C PRO A 278 -4.29 17.50 -4.33
N LEU A 279 -4.90 17.04 -5.41
CA LEU A 279 -5.35 15.65 -5.54
C LEU A 279 -4.15 14.68 -5.62
N VAL A 280 -3.14 15.00 -6.44
CA VAL A 280 -1.87 14.26 -6.52
C VAL A 280 -1.16 14.28 -5.16
N GLY A 281 -1.12 15.43 -4.49
CA GLY A 281 -0.52 15.54 -3.17
C GLY A 281 -1.24 14.72 -2.10
N LEU A 282 -2.57 14.69 -2.12
CA LEU A 282 -3.39 13.88 -1.21
C LEU A 282 -3.20 12.38 -1.45
N ILE A 283 -3.24 11.94 -2.71
CA ILE A 283 -2.99 10.54 -3.09
C ILE A 283 -1.59 10.10 -2.66
N GLY A 284 -0.57 10.90 -3.02
CA GLY A 284 0.82 10.63 -2.64
C GLY A 284 1.02 10.61 -1.13
N GLY A 285 0.42 11.58 -0.42
CA GLY A 285 0.47 11.66 1.04
C GLY A 285 -0.15 10.44 1.73
N PHE A 286 -1.33 9.98 1.28
CA PHE A 286 -1.98 8.78 1.84
C PHE A 286 -1.16 7.51 1.62
N LEU A 287 -0.60 7.34 0.42
CA LEU A 287 0.22 6.18 0.13
C LEU A 287 1.58 6.21 0.85
N ILE A 288 2.19 7.39 1.04
CA ILE A 288 3.39 7.56 1.88
C ILE A 288 3.07 7.29 3.35
N LEU A 289 1.91 7.73 3.84
CA LEU A 289 1.46 7.45 5.21
C LEU A 289 1.40 5.95 5.47
N GLU A 290 0.83 5.17 4.54
CA GLU A 290 0.82 3.71 4.61
C GLU A 290 2.24 3.13 4.52
N ALA A 291 3.05 3.56 3.55
CA ALA A 291 4.41 3.03 3.37
C ALA A 291 5.28 3.22 4.63
N LEU A 292 5.04 4.30 5.38
CA LEU A 292 5.74 4.59 6.63
C LEU A 292 5.22 3.80 7.84
N GLU A 293 4.09 3.10 7.73
CA GLU A 293 3.53 2.32 8.83
C GLU A 293 4.49 1.26 9.35
N ARG A 294 5.22 0.63 8.44
CA ARG A 294 6.18 -0.44 8.76
C ARG A 294 7.53 0.07 9.23
N GLY A 295 7.79 1.37 9.16
CA GLY A 295 9.03 1.98 9.61
C GLY A 295 9.18 2.10 11.13
N GLY A 296 8.20 1.66 11.93
CA GLY A 296 8.21 1.78 13.40
C GLY A 296 8.16 3.23 13.90
N ILE A 297 7.81 4.17 13.03
CA ILE A 297 7.78 5.60 13.35
C ILE A 297 6.52 5.90 14.16
N GLY A 298 6.67 6.74 15.19
CA GLY A 298 5.54 7.29 15.93
C GLY A 298 4.54 8.04 15.04
N PRO A 299 3.24 8.04 15.39
CA PRO A 299 2.14 8.48 14.51
C PRO A 299 2.24 9.96 14.10
N GLN A 300 2.70 10.83 15.01
CA GLN A 300 2.86 12.26 14.74
C GLN A 300 3.95 12.52 13.67
N ARG A 301 5.12 11.89 13.81
CA ARG A 301 6.21 12.01 12.83
C ARG A 301 5.82 11.39 11.49
N ARG A 302 5.11 10.27 11.52
CA ARG A 302 4.57 9.62 10.33
C ARG A 302 3.64 10.54 9.54
N SER A 303 2.68 11.16 10.22
CA SER A 303 1.75 12.12 9.61
C SER A 303 2.47 13.34 9.03
N PHE A 304 3.45 13.87 9.77
CA PHE A 304 4.27 14.99 9.29
C PHE A 304 5.06 14.64 8.03
N TYR A 305 5.70 13.47 7.99
CA TYR A 305 6.42 12.99 6.82
C TYR A 305 5.51 12.70 5.63
N ALA A 306 4.32 12.15 5.87
CA ALA A 306 3.31 11.97 4.83
C ALA A 306 2.84 13.31 4.23
N LEU A 307 2.66 14.35 5.05
CA LEU A 307 2.33 15.70 4.59
C LEU A 307 3.44 16.30 3.72
N ILE A 308 4.71 16.16 4.12
CA ILE A 308 5.86 16.60 3.32
C ILE A 308 5.90 15.84 2.00
N GLY A 309 5.74 14.51 2.04
CA GLY A 309 5.70 13.67 0.85
C GLY A 309 4.57 14.07 -0.11
N GLY A 310 3.38 14.34 0.42
CA GLY A 310 2.25 14.86 -0.35
C GLY A 310 2.53 16.24 -0.97
N ALA A 311 3.16 17.16 -0.24
CA ALA A 311 3.55 18.46 -0.78
C ALA A 311 4.55 18.33 -1.93
N VAL A 312 5.57 17.46 -1.78
CA VAL A 312 6.53 17.15 -2.85
C VAL A 312 5.81 16.60 -4.09
N MET A 313 4.81 15.74 -3.91
CA MET A 313 4.02 15.20 -5.01
C MET A 313 3.16 16.28 -5.69
N ALA A 314 2.58 17.22 -4.95
CA ALA A 314 1.85 18.34 -5.52
C ALA A 314 2.75 19.25 -6.36
N GLU A 315 3.95 19.58 -5.88
CA GLU A 315 4.96 20.34 -6.62
C GLU A 315 5.43 19.59 -7.88
N ALA A 316 5.58 18.26 -7.81
CA ALA A 316 5.89 17.44 -8.97
C ALA A 316 4.81 17.53 -10.06
N MET A 317 3.53 17.59 -9.66
CA MET A 317 2.42 17.83 -10.59
C MET A 317 2.50 19.23 -11.23
N LEU A 318 2.87 20.26 -10.45
CA LEU A 318 3.09 21.61 -10.99
C LEU A 318 4.19 21.62 -12.05
N ALA A 319 5.33 20.98 -11.75
CA ALA A 319 6.44 20.88 -12.70
C ALA A 319 6.05 20.11 -13.98
N LEU A 320 5.27 19.04 -13.83
CA LEU A 320 4.83 18.21 -14.95
C LEU A 320 3.82 18.92 -15.87
N ASP A 321 3.07 19.89 -15.38
CA ASP A 321 2.14 20.70 -16.19
C ASP A 321 2.87 21.51 -17.28
N TRP A 322 4.13 21.89 -17.04
CA TRP A 322 4.98 22.55 -18.03
C TRP A 322 5.56 21.61 -19.07
N TRP A 323 5.46 20.29 -18.88
CA TRP A 323 5.97 19.29 -19.82
C TRP A 323 4.82 18.67 -20.62
N PRO A 324 4.72 18.94 -21.94
CA PRO A 324 3.72 18.31 -22.80
C PRO A 324 4.06 16.83 -23.02
N THR A 325 3.56 15.93 -22.16
CA THR A 325 3.72 14.47 -22.29
C THR A 325 2.40 13.78 -22.65
N HIS A 326 2.50 12.54 -23.12
CA HIS A 326 1.35 11.66 -23.19
C HIS A 326 0.86 11.27 -21.78
N SER A 327 -0.44 11.01 -21.65
CA SER A 327 -1.10 10.86 -20.36
C SER A 327 -0.53 9.75 -19.47
N TRP A 328 -0.31 8.55 -20.01
CA TRP A 328 0.30 7.44 -19.25
C TRP A 328 1.76 7.71 -18.87
N THR A 329 2.49 8.45 -19.71
CA THR A 329 3.88 8.81 -19.45
C THR A 329 3.97 9.81 -18.30
N GLY A 330 3.08 10.81 -18.24
CA GLY A 330 3.02 11.72 -17.10
C GLY A 330 2.71 10.99 -15.78
N GLY A 331 1.80 10.01 -15.81
CA GLY A 331 1.53 9.12 -14.68
C GLY A 331 2.76 8.32 -14.22
N ALA A 332 3.54 7.80 -15.18
CA ALA A 332 4.81 7.11 -14.89
C ALA A 332 5.87 8.05 -14.29
N VAL A 333 5.96 9.29 -14.77
CA VAL A 333 6.85 10.32 -14.17
C VAL A 333 6.45 10.60 -12.72
N LEU A 334 5.14 10.78 -12.46
CA LEU A 334 4.66 10.94 -11.09
C LEU A 334 4.95 9.71 -10.22
N LEU A 335 4.88 8.49 -10.77
CA LEU A 335 5.29 7.29 -10.04
C LEU A 335 6.78 7.33 -9.66
N VAL A 336 7.66 7.78 -10.55
CA VAL A 336 9.10 7.94 -10.25
C VAL A 336 9.30 8.98 -9.14
N CYS A 337 8.62 10.12 -9.20
CA CYS A 337 8.63 11.12 -8.13
C CYS A 337 8.13 10.55 -6.80
N PHE A 338 7.04 9.78 -6.84
CA PHE A 338 6.50 9.10 -5.66
C PHE A 338 7.49 8.10 -5.06
N TYR A 339 8.11 7.26 -5.90
CA TYR A 339 9.13 6.30 -5.49
C TYR A 339 10.31 7.00 -4.79
N LEU A 340 10.81 8.10 -5.36
CA LEU A 340 11.89 8.89 -4.78
C LEU A 340 11.48 9.51 -3.44
N ALA A 341 10.30 10.15 -3.38
CA ALA A 341 9.80 10.79 -2.17
C ALA A 341 9.59 9.75 -1.05
N ALA A 342 8.87 8.66 -1.34
CA ALA A 342 8.62 7.58 -0.39
C ALA A 342 9.93 6.92 0.08
N GLY A 343 10.85 6.61 -0.84
CA GLY A 343 12.14 5.99 -0.54
C GLY A 343 13.03 6.85 0.35
N ILE A 344 13.19 8.14 0.02
CA ILE A 344 14.00 9.09 0.81
C ILE A 344 13.39 9.30 2.19
N ILE A 345 12.08 9.49 2.27
CA ILE A 345 11.38 9.70 3.55
C ILE A 345 11.47 8.43 4.41
N LEU A 346 11.28 7.25 3.84
CA LEU A 346 11.40 5.98 4.56
C LEU A 346 12.83 5.76 5.05
N ALA A 347 13.84 6.04 4.22
CA ALA A 347 15.25 5.95 4.61
C ALA A 347 15.59 6.93 5.76
N ARG A 348 15.10 8.16 5.68
CA ARG A 348 15.25 9.18 6.74
C ARG A 348 14.52 8.81 8.02
N ALA A 349 13.38 8.16 7.89
CA ALA A 349 12.58 7.72 9.03
C ALA A 349 13.24 6.56 9.79
N GLN A 350 13.79 5.60 9.06
CA GLN A 350 14.47 4.43 9.63
C GLN A 350 15.87 4.79 10.16
N ARG A 351 16.54 5.78 9.58
CA ARG A 351 17.91 6.17 9.94
C ARG A 351 17.96 7.64 10.39
N THR A 352 18.52 7.88 11.57
CA THR A 352 18.73 9.25 12.08
C THR A 352 19.66 10.10 11.20
N THR A 353 20.47 9.48 10.34
CA THR A 353 21.34 10.12 9.35
C THR A 353 21.13 9.48 7.98
N LEU A 354 20.98 10.30 6.94
CA LEU A 354 20.94 9.83 5.55
C LEU A 354 22.37 9.54 5.11
N ARG A 355 22.64 8.31 4.66
CA ARG A 355 23.93 8.01 4.04
C ARG A 355 23.90 8.56 2.62
N SER A 356 24.99 9.21 2.19
CA SER A 356 25.12 9.70 0.81
C SER A 356 24.92 8.58 -0.22
N ARG A 357 25.26 7.35 0.15
CA ARG A 357 24.98 6.15 -0.66
C ARG A 357 23.49 5.97 -0.96
N ASP A 358 22.62 6.13 0.03
CA ASP A 358 21.17 5.96 -0.17
C ASP A 358 20.65 7.03 -1.14
N LEU A 359 21.12 8.28 -1.00
CA LEU A 359 20.78 9.38 -1.92
C LEU A 359 21.26 9.12 -3.36
N ILE A 360 22.47 8.59 -3.53
CA ILE A 360 23.01 8.23 -4.84
C ILE A 360 22.22 7.08 -5.45
N GLU A 361 21.87 6.06 -4.67
CA GLU A 361 21.12 4.89 -5.14
C GLU A 361 19.72 5.28 -5.61
N PHE A 362 18.96 5.99 -4.77
CA PHE A 362 17.64 6.48 -5.16
C PHE A 362 17.72 7.47 -6.32
N GLY A 363 18.65 8.44 -6.25
CA GLY A 363 18.85 9.43 -7.29
C GLY A 363 19.20 8.79 -8.64
N LEU A 364 20.07 7.78 -8.66
CA LEU A 364 20.45 7.06 -9.87
C LEU A 364 19.27 6.28 -10.45
N ILE A 365 18.55 5.50 -9.63
CA ILE A 365 17.39 4.72 -10.10
C ILE A 365 16.31 5.66 -10.67
N GLY A 366 16.00 6.74 -9.95
CA GLY A 366 15.03 7.72 -10.42
C GLY A 366 15.46 8.43 -11.70
N THR A 367 16.74 8.80 -11.82
CA THR A 367 17.28 9.44 -13.03
C THR A 367 17.24 8.48 -14.23
N VAL A 368 17.62 7.22 -14.05
CA VAL A 368 17.56 6.21 -15.11
C VAL A 368 16.12 5.97 -15.55
N ALA A 369 15.19 5.81 -14.61
CA ALA A 369 13.77 5.64 -14.92
C ALA A 369 13.22 6.86 -15.68
N PHE A 370 13.57 8.07 -15.23
CA PHE A 370 13.17 9.31 -15.89
C PHE A 370 13.73 9.45 -17.30
N LEU A 371 15.01 9.10 -17.51
CA LEU A 371 15.63 9.11 -18.84
C LEU A 371 14.96 8.12 -19.79
N VAL A 372 14.67 6.90 -19.32
CA VAL A 372 13.93 5.92 -20.12
C VAL A 372 12.58 6.48 -20.52
N LEU A 373 11.83 7.06 -19.57
CA LEU A 373 10.54 7.68 -19.86
C LEU A 373 10.66 8.82 -20.85
N ALA A 374 11.64 9.72 -20.69
CA ALA A 374 11.85 10.86 -21.57
C ALA A 374 12.20 10.47 -23.01
N VAL A 375 12.87 9.34 -23.23
CA VAL A 375 13.17 8.82 -24.57
C VAL A 375 11.95 8.14 -25.20
N THR A 376 11.07 7.56 -24.38
CA THR A 376 9.85 6.87 -24.85
C THR A 376 8.61 7.77 -24.95
N ALA A 377 8.66 8.97 -24.38
CA ALA A 377 7.62 9.99 -24.43
C ALA A 377 7.56 10.65 -25.80
#